data_AF-A0A1S6JGE8-F1
#
_entry.id   AF-A0A1S6JGE8-F1
#
_cell.length_a   1.000
_cell.length_b   1.000
_cell.length_c   1.000
_cell.angle_alpha   90.00
_cell.angle_beta   90.00
_cell.angle_gamma   90.00
#
_symmetry.space_group_name_H-M   'P 1'
#
loop_
_entity.id
_entity.type
_entity.pdbx_description
1 polymer ?
#
loop_
_entity_poly.entity_id
_entity_poly.type
_entity_poly.pdbx_seq_one_letter_code
_entity_poly.pdbx_strand_id
1 'polypeptide(L)'
;MDDAAAQQPYIDPDSDHDDRPVCGICPSLRFPREAFVIYDRPTWEAPFDPDDGRRYTLDGRVPACVHPHKIGLPPDRQAPPPKPLETEPAAQSATPRRSRWWRPSRAR
;
A
#
# COMPACT_ATOMS: atom_id res chain seq x y z
N MET A 1 27.21 18.65 19.32
CA MET A 1 26.74 17.91 18.13
C MET A 1 25.92 16.77 18.69
N ASP A 2 24.63 17.02 18.90
CA ASP A 2 23.77 16.11 19.65
C ASP A 2 23.13 15.10 18.68
N ASP A 3 23.22 13.83 19.05
CA ASP A 3 22.74 12.66 18.34
C ASP A 3 21.24 12.82 18.04
N ALA A 4 20.90 13.07 16.78
CA ALA A 4 19.52 13.07 16.31
C ALA A 4 18.99 11.65 16.44
N ALA A 5 18.45 11.35 17.63
CA ALA A 5 17.93 10.06 18.06
C ALA A 5 17.27 9.34 16.89
N ALA A 6 17.90 8.26 16.43
CA ALA A 6 17.38 7.45 15.34
C ALA A 6 15.99 6.94 15.74
N GLN A 7 14.95 7.60 15.25
CA GLN A 7 13.58 7.20 15.52
C GLN A 7 13.36 5.80 14.96
N GLN A 8 12.99 4.88 15.85
CA GLN A 8 12.86 3.47 15.51
C GLN A 8 11.58 3.24 14.70
N PRO A 9 11.59 2.26 13.77
CA PRO A 9 10.37 1.79 13.13
C PRO A 9 9.31 1.41 14.16
N TYR A 10 8.03 1.67 13.86
CA TYR A 10 6.96 1.20 14.72
C TYR A 10 6.80 -0.33 14.62
N ILE A 11 6.98 -0.99 15.76
CA ILE A 11 6.73 -2.41 15.97
C ILE A 11 5.62 -2.53 17.00
N ASP A 12 4.57 -3.29 16.68
CA ASP A 12 3.45 -3.54 17.60
C ASP A 12 3.96 -4.32 18.83
N PRO A 13 3.93 -3.74 20.05
CA PRO A 13 4.51 -4.36 21.24
C PRO A 13 3.75 -5.62 21.69
N ASP A 14 2.49 -5.79 21.28
CA ASP A 14 1.64 -6.91 21.66
C ASP A 14 1.64 -8.05 20.63
N SER A 15 2.49 -7.96 19.59
CA SER A 15 2.56 -8.94 18.51
C SER A 15 3.60 -10.05 18.79
N ASP A 16 3.15 -11.31 18.84
CA ASP A 16 4.01 -12.50 18.87
C ASP A 16 4.66 -12.73 17.48
N HIS A 17 5.87 -12.20 17.28
CA HIS A 17 6.55 -12.10 15.98
C HIS A 17 7.13 -13.39 15.37
N ASP A 18 6.29 -14.38 15.03
CA ASP A 18 6.70 -15.48 14.11
C ASP A 18 6.16 -15.31 12.67
N ASP A 19 5.03 -14.63 12.49
CA ASP A 19 4.49 -14.27 11.18
C ASP A 19 4.71 -12.78 10.88
N ARG A 20 5.05 -12.41 9.63
CA ARG A 20 5.15 -10.98 9.24
C ARG A 20 3.80 -10.29 9.46
N PRO A 21 3.62 -9.44 10.48
CA PRO A 21 2.29 -8.95 10.86
C PRO A 21 1.77 -7.89 9.88
N VAL A 22 2.70 -7.16 9.25
CA VAL A 22 2.41 -6.06 8.32
C VAL A 22 2.82 -6.37 6.88
N CYS A 23 2.26 -5.63 5.92
CA CYS A 23 2.66 -5.75 4.51
C CYS A 23 4.09 -5.20 4.28
N GLY A 24 4.81 -5.72 3.27
CA GLY A 24 6.19 -5.33 2.98
C GLY A 24 6.40 -3.85 2.58
N ILE A 25 5.31 -3.14 2.26
CA ILE A 25 5.31 -1.70 1.94
C ILE A 25 4.83 -0.82 3.11
N CYS A 26 4.53 -1.43 4.27
CA CYS A 26 3.99 -0.71 5.41
C CYS A 26 4.96 0.39 5.87
N PRO A 27 4.48 1.62 6.13
CA PRO A 27 5.35 2.68 6.65
C PRO A 27 5.95 2.34 8.02
N SER A 28 5.28 1.51 8.83
CA SER A 28 5.79 1.10 10.14
C SER A 28 7.11 0.35 10.11
N LEU A 29 7.46 -0.26 8.97
CA LEU A 29 8.74 -0.93 8.76
C LEU A 29 9.92 0.04 8.64
N ARG A 30 9.66 1.35 8.49
CA ARG A 30 10.69 2.37 8.25
C ARG A 30 10.55 3.61 9.13
N PHE A 31 9.34 3.91 9.56
CA PHE A 31 9.02 5.17 10.22
C PHE A 31 8.49 4.91 11.64
N PRO A 32 8.79 5.82 12.58
CA PRO A 32 8.13 5.82 13.89
C PRO A 32 6.64 6.09 13.71
N ARG A 33 5.85 5.78 14.75
CA ARG A 33 4.38 5.88 14.70
C ARG A 33 3.89 7.27 14.30
N GLU A 34 4.55 8.31 14.79
CA GLU A 34 4.17 9.72 14.61
C GLU A 34 4.47 10.24 13.20
N ALA A 35 5.27 9.52 12.42
CA ALA A 35 5.71 9.93 11.10
C ALA A 35 4.87 9.36 9.94
N PHE A 36 3.77 8.66 10.24
CA PHE A 36 2.84 8.18 9.23
C PHE A 36 1.39 8.29 9.71
N VAL A 37 0.47 8.31 8.75
CA VAL A 37 -0.96 8.37 9.00
C VAL A 37 -1.62 7.03 8.64
N ILE A 38 -2.66 6.66 9.38
CA ILE A 38 -3.44 5.45 9.12
C ILE A 38 -4.84 5.84 8.64
N TYR A 39 -5.18 5.43 7.42
CA TYR A 39 -6.55 5.47 6.91
C TYR A 39 -7.25 4.13 7.16
N ASP A 40 -8.57 4.16 7.37
CA ASP A 40 -9.43 2.97 7.53
C ASP A 40 -9.45 2.08 6.27
N ARG A 41 -9.29 2.68 5.09
CA ARG A 41 -9.27 2.00 3.78
C ARG A 41 -8.48 2.80 2.74
N PRO A 42 -8.16 2.21 1.57
CA PRO A 42 -7.54 2.95 0.46
C PRO A 42 -8.35 4.20 0.07
N THR A 43 -7.65 5.31 -0.15
CA THR A 43 -8.24 6.62 -0.41
C THR A 43 -7.52 7.35 -1.55
N TRP A 44 -8.24 8.23 -2.24
CA TRP A 44 -7.67 9.15 -3.23
C TRP A 44 -6.87 10.29 -2.60
N GLU A 45 -7.03 10.55 -1.30
CA GLU A 45 -6.22 11.53 -0.54
C GLU A 45 -4.81 11.00 -0.23
N ALA A 46 -4.60 9.69 -0.38
CA ALA A 46 -3.32 9.03 -0.20
C ALA A 46 -3.03 8.04 -1.36
N PRO A 47 -2.80 8.56 -2.58
CA PRO A 47 -2.57 7.72 -3.74
C PRO A 47 -1.30 6.87 -3.59
N PHE A 48 -1.25 5.77 -4.34
CA PHE A 48 -0.06 4.94 -4.47
C PHE A 48 0.94 5.62 -5.41
N ASP A 49 2.18 5.73 -4.97
CA ASP A 49 3.33 6.25 -5.70
C ASP A 49 4.10 5.08 -6.33
N PRO A 50 4.09 4.94 -7.68
CA PRO A 50 4.75 3.84 -8.36
C PRO A 50 6.28 3.91 -8.33
N ASP A 51 6.87 5.09 -8.08
CA ASP A 51 8.33 5.25 -8.11
C ASP A 51 9.00 4.55 -6.93
N ASP A 52 8.30 4.44 -5.79
CA ASP A 52 8.85 3.88 -4.56
C ASP A 52 7.97 2.83 -3.86
N GLY A 53 6.78 2.58 -4.42
CA GLY A 53 5.86 1.56 -3.97
C GLY A 53 5.13 1.86 -2.66
N ARG A 54 4.97 3.14 -2.28
CA ARG A 54 4.29 3.55 -1.04
C ARG A 54 3.09 4.44 -1.31
N ARG A 55 2.34 4.77 -0.26
CA ARG A 55 1.23 5.73 -0.32
C ARG A 55 1.58 6.96 0.48
N TYR A 56 1.16 8.12 -0.02
CA TYR A 56 1.46 9.40 0.61
C TYR A 56 0.25 10.31 0.60
N THR A 57 0.03 11.05 1.69
CA THR A 57 -0.95 12.13 1.70
C THR A 57 -0.64 13.15 0.60
N LEU A 58 -1.67 13.66 -0.08
CA LEU A 58 -1.51 14.75 -1.05
C LEU A 58 -0.91 16.01 -0.39
N ASP A 59 -1.33 16.28 0.85
CA ASP A 59 -0.80 17.36 1.65
C ASP A 59 0.47 16.90 2.36
N GLY A 60 1.62 17.45 1.98
CA GLY A 60 2.89 17.27 2.70
C GLY A 60 3.58 15.91 2.52
N ARG A 61 3.05 15.02 1.67
CA ARG A 61 3.67 13.73 1.30
C ARG A 61 4.02 12.86 2.53
N VAL A 62 3.11 12.79 3.50
CA VAL A 62 3.25 11.95 4.70
C VAL A 62 2.96 10.49 4.34
N PRO A 63 3.83 9.52 4.68
CA PRO A 63 3.57 8.11 4.44
C PRO A 63 2.23 7.65 5.01
N ALA A 64 1.49 6.81 4.28
CA ALA A 64 0.16 6.37 4.66
C ALA A 64 0.04 4.84 4.71
N CYS A 65 -0.48 4.32 5.83
CA CYS A 65 -0.99 2.95 5.93
C CYS A 65 -2.49 2.94 5.65
N VAL A 66 -2.98 1.88 5.01
CA VAL A 66 -4.41 1.67 4.71
C VAL A 66 -4.94 0.35 5.30
N HIS A 67 -4.17 -0.25 6.21
CA HIS A 67 -4.47 -1.55 6.83
C HIS A 67 -4.33 -1.46 8.35
N PRO A 68 -5.22 -0.74 9.07
CA PRO A 68 -5.16 -0.59 10.53
C PRO A 68 -5.12 -1.94 11.26
N HIS A 69 -5.91 -2.91 10.79
CA HIS A 69 -5.97 -4.27 11.36
C HIS A 69 -4.67 -5.08 11.23
N LYS A 70 -3.77 -4.73 10.29
CA LYS A 70 -2.47 -5.41 10.13
C LYS A 70 -1.41 -4.89 11.09
N ILE A 71 -1.57 -3.65 11.55
CA ILE A 71 -0.61 -2.97 12.42
C ILE A 71 -1.11 -2.86 13.88
N GLY A 72 -2.32 -3.36 14.16
CA GLY A 72 -2.90 -3.34 15.51
C GLY A 72 -3.32 -1.95 15.98
N LEU A 73 -3.44 -0.96 15.08
CA LEU A 73 -3.71 0.44 15.45
C LEU A 73 -5.06 0.94 14.89
N PRO A 74 -5.76 1.84 15.61
CA PRO A 74 -6.94 2.50 15.09
C PRO A 74 -6.57 3.43 13.92
N PRO A 75 -7.51 3.68 12.99
CA PRO A 75 -7.30 4.66 11.94
C PRO A 75 -7.25 6.08 12.52
N ASP A 76 -6.28 6.87 12.05
CA ASP A 76 -6.19 8.31 12.33
C ASP A 76 -7.23 9.09 11.54
N ARG A 77 -7.58 8.60 10.35
CA ARG A 77 -8.46 9.27 9.39
C ARG A 77 -9.44 8.29 8.76
N GLN A 78 -10.66 8.75 8.54
CA GLN A 78 -11.65 8.05 7.74
C GLN A 78 -11.50 8.48 6.28
N ALA A 79 -11.33 7.52 5.37
CA ALA A 79 -11.25 7.79 3.96
C ALA A 79 -12.58 8.40 3.47
N PRO A 80 -12.53 9.46 2.65
CA PRO A 80 -13.72 10.00 2.00
C PRO A 80 -14.38 8.96 1.09
N PRO A 81 -15.68 9.12 0.77
CA PRO A 81 -16.35 8.28 -0.22
C PRO A 81 -15.54 8.18 -1.52
N PRO A 82 -15.58 7.01 -2.21
CA PRO A 82 -14.90 6.87 -3.49
C PRO A 82 -15.42 7.92 -4.48
N LYS A 83 -14.52 8.46 -5.30
CA LYS A 83 -14.93 9.33 -6.40
C LYS A 83 -15.78 8.53 -7.39
N PRO A 84 -16.85 9.11 -7.96
CA PRO A 84 -17.54 8.49 -9.08
C PRO A 84 -16.53 8.14 -10.17
N LEU A 85 -16.59 6.92 -10.69
CA LEU A 85 -15.83 6.57 -11.87
C LEU A 85 -16.42 7.37 -13.04
N GLU A 86 -15.61 8.19 -13.69
CA GLU A 86 -15.97 8.72 -14.99
C GLU A 86 -16.01 7.53 -15.95
N THR A 87 -17.23 7.12 -16.32
CA THR A 87 -17.43 6.10 -17.34
C THR A 87 -16.95 6.68 -18.66
N GLU A 88 -15.68 6.46 -19.01
CA GLU A 88 -15.24 6.60 -20.39
C GLU A 88 -16.14 5.68 -21.25
N PRO A 89 -16.74 6.19 -22.35
CA PRO A 89 -17.51 5.34 -23.24
C PRO A 89 -16.59 4.20 -23.68
N ALA A 90 -17.02 2.96 -23.42
CA ALA A 90 -16.26 1.76 -23.72
C ALA A 90 -15.75 1.81 -25.18
N ALA A 91 -14.47 2.12 -25.35
CA ALA A 91 -13.77 1.88 -26.60
C ALA A 91 -13.60 0.36 -26.71
N GLN A 92 -14.64 -0.26 -27.26
CA GLN A 92 -14.66 -1.62 -27.72
C GLN A 92 -13.45 -1.83 -28.65
N SER A 93 -12.51 -2.69 -28.26
CA SER A 93 -11.78 -3.63 -29.13
C SER A 93 -10.66 -4.31 -28.34
N ALA A 94 -11.02 -5.18 -27.39
CA ALA A 94 -10.08 -6.19 -26.94
C ALA A 94 -9.90 -7.20 -28.08
N THR A 95 -8.88 -7.02 -28.92
CA THR A 95 -8.44 -8.08 -29.84
C THR A 95 -8.05 -9.31 -29.02
N PRO A 96 -8.54 -10.53 -29.33
CA PRO A 96 -8.14 -11.71 -28.61
C PRO A 96 -6.63 -11.92 -28.78
N ARG A 97 -5.88 -11.83 -27.67
CA ARG A 97 -4.47 -12.23 -27.63
C ARG A 97 -4.43 -13.73 -27.93
N ARG A 98 -4.14 -14.09 -29.17
CA ARG A 98 -3.97 -15.49 -29.58
C ARG A 98 -2.81 -16.06 -28.79
N SER A 99 -3.11 -16.92 -27.81
CA SER A 99 -2.12 -17.68 -27.05
C SER A 99 -1.43 -18.67 -27.99
N ARG A 100 -0.38 -18.20 -28.67
CA ARG A 100 0.38 -18.97 -29.66
C ARG A 100 1.53 -19.73 -29.01
N TRP A 101 1.28 -20.46 -27.93
CA TRP A 101 2.31 -21.20 -27.22
C TRP A 101 1.64 -22.35 -26.48
N TRP A 102 1.66 -23.53 -27.09
CA TRP A 102 1.80 -24.86 -26.46
C TRP A 102 1.84 -25.89 -27.59
N ARG A 103 3.05 -26.20 -28.05
CA ARG A 103 3.36 -27.45 -28.74
C ARG A 103 4.18 -28.29 -27.77
N PRO A 104 3.66 -29.39 -27.21
CA PRO A 104 4.53 -30.37 -26.59
C PRO A 104 5.21 -31.18 -27.70
N SER A 105 6.52 -31.00 -27.86
CA SER A 105 7.37 -31.88 -28.64
C SER A 105 7.69 -33.14 -27.82
N ARG A 106 7.19 -34.30 -28.25
CA ARG A 106 7.73 -35.65 -27.94
C ARG A 106 7.46 -36.46 -29.22
N ALA A 107 8.39 -36.93 -30.05
CA ALA A 107 9.71 -37.55 -29.86
C ALA A 107 9.67 -38.78 -28.93
N ARG A 108 9.14 -39.90 -29.42
CA ARG A 108 9.93 -41.07 -29.84
C ARG A 108 9.05 -42.09 -30.57
#